data_AF-W5ZY19-F1
#
_entry.id   AF-W5ZY19-F1
#
_cell.length_a   1.000
_cell.length_b   1.000
_cell.length_c   1.000
_cell.angle_alpha   90.00
_cell.angle_beta   90.00
_cell.angle_gamma   90.00
#
_symmetry.space_group_name_H-M   'P 1'
#
loop_
_entity.id
_entity.type
_entity.pdbx_description
1 polymer ?
#
loop_
_entity_poly.entity_id
_entity_poly.type
_entity_poly.pdbx_seq_one_letter_code
_entity_poly.pdbx_strand_id
1 'polypeptide(L)' 'TEVIENEPVSKIYFEQATYQCLENCGTVALTIMRRGGDLTNTVFVDFRTEDGTANAGSDYEFTEGTVVF' A
#
# COMPACT_ATOMS: atom_id res chain seq x y z
N THR A 1 -28.44 6.62 -22.61
CA THR A 1 -27.27 6.99 -21.79
C THR A 1 -27.12 5.90 -20.75
N GLU A 2 -26.12 5.04 -20.87
CA GLU A 2 -25.85 4.07 -19.82
C GLU A 2 -25.57 4.84 -18.53
N VAL A 3 -26.45 4.66 -17.56
CA VAL A 3 -26.19 5.11 -16.21
C VAL A 3 -25.19 4.10 -15.67
N ILE A 4 -23.89 4.41 -15.76
CA ILE A 4 -22.87 3.73 -14.96
C ILE A 4 -23.08 4.25 -13.54
N GLU A 5 -24.13 3.76 -12.88
CA GLU A 5 -24.42 4.08 -11.50
C GLU A 5 -23.40 3.35 -10.64
N ASN A 6 -22.23 3.99 -10.50
CA ASN A 6 -21.23 3.85 -9.44
C ASN A 6 -21.30 2.53 -8.65
N GLU A 7 -21.00 1.41 -9.31
CA GLU A 7 -20.81 0.12 -8.63
C GLU A 7 -19.86 0.34 -7.45
N PRO A 8 -20.15 -0.22 -6.26
CA PRO A 8 -19.26 -0.04 -5.12
C PRO A 8 -17.90 -0.69 -5.42
N VAL A 9 -16.89 0.14 -5.72
CA VAL A 9 -15.51 -0.31 -5.99
C VAL A 9 -14.67 -0.21 -4.73
N SER A 10 -13.94 -1.28 -4.40
CA SER A 10 -12.86 -1.26 -3.40
C SER A 10 -11.69 -0.42 -3.90
N LYS A 11 -11.39 0.67 -3.21
CA LYS A 11 -10.20 1.50 -3.46
C LYS A 11 -9.12 1.13 -2.46
N ILE A 12 -7.92 0.86 -2.96
CA ILE A 12 -6.74 0.52 -2.18
C ILE A 12 -5.70 1.63 -2.37
N TYR A 13 -5.17 2.17 -1.27
CA TYR A 13 -4.19 3.27 -1.29
C TYR A 13 -3.41 3.35 0.01
N PHE A 14 -2.22 3.95 0.01
CA PHE A 14 -1.53 4.27 1.27
C PHE A 14 -2.23 5.39 2.03
N GLU A 15 -2.26 5.31 3.36
CA GLU A 15 -2.84 6.35 4.21
C GLU A 15 -2.16 7.71 4.01
N GLN A 16 -0.84 7.71 3.80
CA GLN A 16 -0.05 8.90 3.51
C GLN A 16 0.77 8.70 2.23
N ALA A 17 0.99 9.79 1.48
CA ALA A 17 1.84 9.76 0.29
C ALA A 17 3.35 9.79 0.62
N THR A 18 3.71 10.20 1.83
CA THR A 18 5.10 10.31 2.27
C THR A 18 5.21 9.83 3.72
N TYR A 19 6.22 8.99 3.97
CA TYR A 19 6.60 8.55 5.30
C TYR A 19 8.03 9.01 5.57
N GLN A 20 8.33 9.34 6.82
CA GLN A 20 9.65 9.76 7.26
C GLN A 20 10.08 8.92 8.44
N CYS A 21 11.35 8.54 8.44
CA CYS A 21 11.98 7.86 9.57
C CYS A 21 13.46 8.26 9.63
N LEU A 22 14.06 8.16 10.81
CA LEU A 22 15.51 8.26 10.97
C LEU A 22 16.14 6.92 10.61
N GLU A 23 17.39 6.92 10.13
CA GLU A 23 18.11 5.70 9.76
C GLU A 23 18.21 4.68 10.91
N ASN A 24 18.21 5.17 12.16
CA ASN A 24 18.26 4.32 13.36
C ASN A 24 16.88 3.87 13.88
N CYS A 25 15.79 4.08 13.14
CA CYS A 25 14.45 3.67 13.59
C CYS A 25 14.22 2.15 13.54
N GLY A 26 15.09 1.41 12.85
CA GLY A 26 14.93 -0.02 12.59
C GLY A 26 13.96 -0.28 11.45
N THR A 27 12.66 -0.05 11.68
CA THR A 27 11.60 -0.32 10.69
C THR A 27 10.62 0.83 10.56
N VAL A 28 10.20 1.13 9.33
CA VAL A 28 9.12 2.08 9.05
C VAL A 28 7.81 1.32 8.77
N ALA A 29 6.74 1.67 9.48
CA ALA A 29 5.42 1.06 9.28
C ALA A 29 4.59 1.92 8.31
N LEU A 30 4.11 1.30 7.22
CA LEU A 30 3.24 1.92 6.22
C LEU A 30 1.85 1.31 6.29
N THR A 31 0.81 2.15 6.21
CA THR A 31 -0.59 1.71 6.30
C THR A 31 -1.22 1.68 4.92
N ILE A 32 -1.73 0.52 4.50
CA ILE A 32 -2.58 0.38 3.31
C ILE A 32 -4.04 0.45 3.75
N MET A 33 -4.82 1.33 3.11
CA MET A 33 -6.23 1.56 3.39
C MET A 33 -7.10 0.96 2.28
N ARG A 34 -8.18 0.27 2.68
CA ARG A 34 -9.29 -0.14 1.81
C ARG A 34 -10.52 0.72 2.08
N ARG A 35 -11.12 1.31 1.04
CA ARG A 35 -12.34 2.13 1.15
C ARG A 35 -13.32 1.86 0.01
N GLY A 36 -14.60 1.81 0.33
CA GLY A 36 -15.66 1.48 -0.63
C GLY A 36 -15.68 -0.01 -0.95
N GLY A 37 -16.53 -0.40 -1.90
CA GLY A 37 -16.78 -1.81 -2.18
C GLY A 37 -17.55 -2.51 -1.06
N ASP A 38 -17.78 -3.80 -1.27
CA ASP A 38 -18.25 -4.71 -0.23
C ASP A 38 -17.05 -5.16 0.60
N LEU A 39 -17.02 -4.83 1.90
CA LEU A 39 -15.94 -5.17 2.83
C LEU A 39 -15.92 -6.65 3.24
N THR A 40 -16.96 -7.43 2.89
CA THR A 40 -16.98 -8.88 3.16
C THR A 40 -16.15 -9.68 2.15
N ASN A 41 -15.83 -9.10 0.99
CA ASN A 41 -14.97 -9.72 0.00
C ASN A 41 -13.51 -9.74 0.44
N THR A 42 -12.81 -10.85 0.20
CA THR A 42 -11.35 -10.90 0.34
C THR A 42 -10.66 -10.15 -0.80
N VAL A 43 -9.71 -9.28 -0.48
CA VAL A 43 -8.91 -8.53 -1.47
C VAL A 43 -7.43 -8.79 -1.24
N PHE A 44 -6.72 -9.13 -2.32
CA PHE A 44 -5.28 -9.35 -2.33
C PHE A 44 -4.59 -8.12 -2.93
N VAL A 45 -3.55 -7.63 -2.25
CA VAL A 45 -2.81 -6.43 -2.66
C VAL A 45 -1.33 -6.73 -2.62
N ASP A 46 -0.72 -6.83 -3.78
CA ASP A 46 0.73 -6.98 -3.89
C ASP A 46 1.41 -5.63 -3.60
N PHE A 47 2.52 -5.69 -2.87
CA PHE A 47 3.39 -4.53 -2.63
C PHE A 47 4.85 -4.94 -2.83
N ARG A 48 5.67 -3.95 -3.20
CA ARG A 48 7.11 -4.09 -3.39
C ARG A 48 7.79 -2.75 -3.15
N THR A 49 8.93 -2.76 -2.47
CA THR A 49 9.81 -1.60 -2.35
C THR A 49 10.59 -1.37 -3.64
N GLU A 50 10.84 -0.11 -3.98
CA GLU A 50 11.62 0.30 -5.14
C GLU A 50 12.63 1.38 -4.76
N ASP A 51 13.80 1.33 -5.40
CA ASP A 51 14.88 2.28 -5.16
C ASP A 51 14.47 3.70 -5.58
N GLY A 52 14.84 4.66 -4.72
CA GLY A 52 14.79 6.08 -5.03
C GLY A 52 16.21 6.64 -4.99
N THR A 53 16.44 7.62 -4.12
CA THR A 53 17.80 8.00 -3.74
C THR A 53 18.42 7.02 -2.75
N ALA A 54 17.58 6.28 -2.01
CA ALA A 54 17.96 5.18 -1.14
C ALA A 54 17.92 3.86 -1.93
N ASN A 55 18.88 2.96 -1.68
CA ASN A 55 19.07 1.70 -2.40
C ASN A 55 18.88 0.49 -1.47
N ALA A 56 18.19 -0.54 -1.99
CA ALA A 56 18.02 -1.80 -1.28
C ALA A 56 19.36 -2.48 -0.96
N GLY A 57 19.48 -3.04 0.25
CA GLY A 57 20.69 -3.69 0.75
C GLY A 57 21.77 -2.74 1.28
N SER A 58 21.64 -1.44 1.04
CA SER A 58 22.46 -0.38 1.67
C SER A 58 21.65 0.39 2.71
N ASP A 59 20.53 0.97 2.28
CA ASP A 59 19.79 1.98 3.05
C ASP A 59 18.49 1.42 3.62
N TYR A 60 17.94 0.39 2.98
CA TYR A 60 16.76 -0.34 3.43
C TYR A 60 16.81 -1.80 2.94
N GLU A 61 15.98 -2.67 3.51
CA GLU A 61 15.87 -4.06 3.05
C GLU A 61 14.78 -4.19 1.97
N PHE A 62 15.12 -4.83 0.84
CA PHE A 62 14.14 -5.15 -0.19
C PHE A 62 13.00 -5.97 0.41
N THR A 63 11.76 -5.48 0.28
CA THR A 63 10.57 -6.14 0.84
C THR A 63 9.46 -6.17 -0.20
N GLU A 64 8.87 -7.34 -0.40
CA GLU A 64 7.69 -7.54 -1.22
C GLU A 64 6.76 -8.58 -0.59
N GLY A 65 5.49 -8.58 -1.00
CA GLY A 65 4.51 -9.56 -0.56
C GLY A 65 3.09 -9.20 -0.94
N THR A 66 2.13 -9.96 -0.39
CA THR A 66 0.70 -9.77 -0.62
C THR A 66 0.01 -9.49 0.72
N VAL A 67 -0.65 -8.34 0.83
CA VAL A 67 -1.58 -8.04 1.93
C VAL A 67 -2.94 -8.63 1.60
N VAL A 68 -3.56 -9.28 2.57
CA VAL A 68 -4.92 -9.84 2.47
C VAL A 68 -5.85 -9.00 3.34
N PHE A 69 -6.82 -8.36 2.72
CA PHE A 69 -7.93 -7.67 3.38
C PHE A 69 -9.16 -8.56 3.43
#